data_AF-A0A964TES2-F1
#
_entry.id   AF-A0A964TES2-F1
#
_cell.length_a   1.000
_cell.length_b   1.000
_cell.length_c   1.000
_cell.angle_alpha   90.00
_cell.angle_beta   90.00
_cell.angle_gamma   90.00
#
_symmetry.space_group_name_H-M   'P 1'
#
loop_
_entity.id
_entity.type
_entity.pdbx_description
1 polymer ?
#
loop_
_entity_poly.entity_id
_entity_poly.type
_entity_poly.pdbx_seq_one_letter_code
_entity_poly.pdbx_strand_id
1 'polypeptide(L)'
;MTKADRRKYIVFSIVGLIIVSGLIYNSRQSEYLKKGKMTVGTITDFHFCNYNYCGTYKYKVGGKTYEGHWRGGFFKCPDGTEGCLGKEFPVRYSAEKPSVSEIHLGEFENRKNITPTL
;
A
#
# COMPACT_ATOMS: atom_id res chain seq x y z
N MET A 1 33.51 28.58 -10.93
CA MET A 1 32.22 28.06 -10.39
C MET A 1 31.93 28.78 -9.09
N THR A 2 30.84 29.54 -9.01
CA THR A 2 30.57 30.40 -7.84
C THR A 2 30.05 29.56 -6.67
N LYS A 3 30.13 30.09 -5.43
CA LYS A 3 29.55 29.41 -4.24
C LYS A 3 28.05 29.13 -4.42
N ALA A 4 27.34 29.96 -5.18
CA ALA A 4 25.94 29.77 -5.52
C ALA A 4 25.71 28.57 -6.45
N ASP A 5 26.57 28.39 -7.46
CA ASP A 5 26.48 27.23 -8.37
C ASP A 5 26.77 25.92 -7.63
N ARG A 6 27.79 25.92 -6.76
CA ARG A 6 28.12 24.73 -5.94
C ARG A 6 26.97 24.31 -5.03
N ARG A 7 26.25 25.29 -4.43
CA ARG A 7 25.06 25.00 -3.62
C ARG A 7 23.93 24.39 -4.47
N LYS A 8 23.68 24.90 -5.68
CA LYS A 8 22.68 24.34 -6.59
C LYS A 8 23.01 22.89 -6.95
N TYR A 9 24.26 22.57 -7.29
CA TYR A 9 24.67 21.19 -7.61
C TYR A 9 24.52 20.23 -6.42
N ILE A 10 24.82 20.67 -5.19
CA ILE A 10 24.60 19.86 -3.98
C ILE A 10 23.11 19.57 -3.79
N VAL A 11 22.25 20.59 -3.92
CA VAL A 11 20.80 20.43 -3.80
C VAL A 11 20.26 19.47 -4.88
N PHE A 12 20.67 19.65 -6.14
CA PHE A 12 20.27 18.74 -7.23
C PHE A 12 20.74 17.30 -6.98
N SER A 13 21.95 17.12 -6.44
CA SER A 13 22.47 15.78 -6.13
C SER A 13 21.66 15.11 -5.02
N ILE A 14 21.27 15.85 -3.97
CA ILE A 14 20.43 15.34 -2.88
C ILE A 14 19.04 14.97 -3.40
N VAL A 15 18.41 15.85 -4.18
CA VAL A 15 17.09 15.58 -4.79
C VAL A 15 17.15 14.35 -5.71
N GLY A 16 18.20 14.25 -6.54
CA GLY A 16 18.43 13.09 -7.40
C GLY A 16 18.56 11.79 -6.60
N LEU A 17 19.32 11.81 -5.51
CA LEU A 17 19.48 10.67 -4.60
C LEU A 17 18.14 10.22 -3.99
N ILE A 18 17.28 11.17 -3.58
CA ILE A 18 15.95 10.87 -3.02
C ILE A 18 15.08 10.18 -4.07
N ILE A 19 15.05 10.70 -5.30
CA ILE A 19 14.26 10.12 -6.40
C ILE A 19 14.72 8.70 -6.70
N VAL A 20 16.04 8.49 -6.87
CA VAL A 20 16.61 7.17 -7.16
C VAL A 20 16.32 6.18 -6.02
N SER A 21 16.49 6.62 -4.77
CA SER A 21 16.20 5.78 -3.60
C SER A 21 14.72 5.36 -3.55
N GLY A 22 13.80 6.28 -3.87
CA GLY A 22 12.37 6.01 -3.96
C GLY A 22 12.03 4.98 -5.05
N LEU A 23 12.64 5.10 -6.23
CA LEU A 23 12.45 4.14 -7.33
C LEU A 23 12.94 2.74 -6.96
N ILE A 24 14.13 2.63 -6.34
CA ILE A 24 14.69 1.35 -5.88
C ILE A 24 13.78 0.72 -4.83
N TYR A 25 13.28 1.50 -3.88
CA TYR A 25 12.37 1.02 -2.84
C TYR A 25 11.08 0.44 -3.43
N ASN A 26 10.46 1.16 -4.38
CA ASN A 26 9.22 0.72 -5.04
C ASN A 26 9.44 -0.55 -5.89
N SER A 27 10.58 -0.64 -6.58
CA SER A 27 10.94 -1.83 -7.37
C SER A 27 11.08 -3.07 -6.49
N ARG A 28 11.76 -2.96 -5.34
CA ARG A 28 11.92 -4.07 -4.38
C ARG A 28 10.57 -4.52 -3.79
N GLN A 29 9.71 -3.59 -3.43
CA GLN A 29 8.34 -3.89 -2.94
C GLN A 29 7.58 -4.76 -3.95
N SER A 30 7.60 -4.38 -5.24
CA SER A 30 6.97 -5.16 -6.31
C SER A 30 7.58 -6.56 -6.44
N GLU A 31 8.91 -6.68 -6.36
CA GLU A 31 9.59 -7.98 -6.44
C GLU A 31 9.20 -8.91 -5.29
N TYR A 32 9.14 -8.38 -4.07
CA TYR A 32 8.72 -9.12 -2.87
C TYR A 32 7.29 -9.67 -3.00
N LEU A 33 6.38 -8.92 -3.63
CA LEU A 33 4.99 -9.37 -3.85
C LEU A 33 4.86 -10.37 -5.00
N LYS A 34 5.70 -10.31 -6.04
CA LYS A 34 5.66 -11.29 -7.16
C LYS A 34 5.90 -12.73 -6.70
N LYS A 35 6.76 -12.92 -5.69
CA LYS A 35 7.03 -14.22 -5.05
C LYS A 35 6.24 -14.40 -3.75
N GLY A 36 5.20 -13.59 -3.54
CA GLY A 36 4.42 -13.57 -2.33
C GLY A 36 3.63 -14.86 -2.11
N LYS A 37 3.39 -15.18 -0.84
CA LYS A 37 2.50 -16.26 -0.41
C LYS A 37 1.12 -15.69 -0.09
N MET A 38 0.11 -16.54 -0.17
CA MET A 38 -1.25 -16.16 0.20
C MET A 38 -1.52 -16.47 1.68
N THR A 39 -2.32 -15.63 2.32
CA THR A 39 -2.93 -15.84 3.63
C THR A 39 -4.30 -15.17 3.63
N VAL A 40 -4.97 -15.18 4.77
CA VAL A 40 -6.24 -14.49 5.00
C VAL A 40 -6.00 -13.33 5.93
N GLY A 41 -6.59 -12.18 5.60
CA GLY A 41 -6.58 -11.00 6.46
C GLY A 41 -7.97 -10.43 6.64
N THR A 42 -8.19 -9.75 7.74
CA THR A 42 -9.46 -9.12 8.11
C THR A 42 -9.35 -7.62 7.96
N ILE A 43 -10.31 -6.98 7.30
CA ILE A 43 -10.38 -5.50 7.26
C ILE A 43 -10.78 -5.00 8.64
N THR A 44 -9.94 -4.17 9.24
CA THR A 44 -10.13 -3.66 10.61
C THR A 44 -10.55 -2.21 10.67
N ASP A 45 -10.34 -1.46 9.59
CA ASP A 45 -10.68 -0.03 9.53
C ASP A 45 -10.93 0.39 8.08
N PHE A 46 -11.86 1.33 7.89
CA PHE A 46 -12.26 1.88 6.61
C PHE A 46 -12.84 3.28 6.82
N HIS A 47 -12.13 4.30 6.34
CA HIS A 47 -12.50 5.70 6.54
C HIS A 47 -12.06 6.57 5.36
N PHE A 48 -12.64 7.76 5.25
CA PHE A 48 -12.24 8.73 4.24
C PHE A 48 -10.89 9.37 4.59
N CYS A 49 -9.94 9.32 3.66
CA CYS A 49 -8.58 9.82 3.79
C CYS A 49 -8.13 10.53 2.51
N ASN A 50 -7.58 11.75 2.60
CA ASN A 50 -6.98 12.47 1.47
C ASN A 50 -7.83 12.41 0.19
N TYR A 51 -9.10 12.80 0.24
CA TYR A 51 -10.03 12.77 -0.91
C TYR A 51 -10.43 11.37 -1.43
N ASN A 52 -9.98 10.29 -0.78
CA ASN A 52 -10.28 8.90 -1.12
C ASN A 52 -10.74 8.14 0.12
N TYR A 53 -10.93 6.83 0.02
CA TYR A 53 -11.08 5.96 1.18
C TYR A 53 -9.79 5.17 1.42
N CYS A 54 -9.42 5.06 2.69
CA CYS A 54 -8.34 4.20 3.17
C CYS A 54 -8.96 3.01 3.89
N GLY A 55 -8.35 1.86 3.71
CA GLY A 55 -8.63 0.69 4.53
C GLY A 55 -7.36 0.12 5.15
N THR A 56 -7.52 -0.42 6.34
CA THR A 56 -6.48 -1.15 7.07
C THR A 56 -6.94 -2.59 7.26
N TYR A 57 -6.01 -3.53 7.14
CA TYR A 57 -6.28 -4.94 7.34
C TYR A 57 -5.19 -5.59 8.18
N LYS A 58 -5.57 -6.61 8.96
CA LYS A 58 -4.65 -7.40 9.77
C LYS A 58 -4.64 -8.84 9.32
N TYR A 59 -3.47 -9.47 9.35
CA TYR A 59 -3.28 -10.87 8.99
C TYR A 59 -2.20 -11.49 9.87
N LYS A 60 -2.19 -12.82 9.97
CA LYS A 60 -1.23 -13.55 10.81
C LYS A 60 -0.33 -14.44 9.96
N VAL A 61 0.98 -14.40 10.23
CA VAL A 61 1.99 -15.27 9.61
C VAL A 61 2.95 -15.70 10.71
N GLY A 62 3.13 -17.02 10.89
CA GLY A 62 4.07 -17.56 11.88
C GLY A 62 3.81 -17.09 13.32
N GLY A 63 2.54 -16.94 13.71
CA GLY A 63 2.15 -16.47 15.05
C GLY A 63 2.28 -14.96 15.28
N LYS A 64 2.81 -14.20 14.33
CA LYS A 64 2.89 -12.73 14.39
C LYS A 64 1.77 -12.09 13.59
N THR A 65 1.20 -11.03 14.14
CA THR A 65 0.20 -10.20 13.46
C THR A 65 0.91 -9.09 12.70
N TYR A 66 0.51 -8.91 11.45
CA TYR A 66 0.96 -7.83 10.58
C TYR A 66 -0.24 -6.99 10.17
N GLU A 67 0.06 -5.75 9.81
CA GLU A 67 -0.93 -4.78 9.36
C GLU A 67 -0.50 -4.26 7.99
N GLY A 68 -1.49 -4.11 7.10
CA GLY A 68 -1.29 -3.48 5.81
C GLY A 68 -2.39 -2.45 5.55
N HIS A 69 -2.12 -1.57 4.59
CA HIS A 69 -3.04 -0.52 4.19
C HIS A 69 -3.31 -0.58 2.69
N TRP A 70 -4.47 -0.09 2.29
CA TRP A 70 -4.82 0.13 0.89
C TRP A 70 -5.62 1.42 0.76
N ARG A 71 -5.64 1.97 -0.45
CA ARG A 71 -6.39 3.18 -0.77
C ARG A 71 -7.24 2.93 -2.00
N GLY A 72 -8.47 3.45 -1.99
CA GLY A 72 -9.41 3.26 -3.06
C GLY A 72 -10.64 4.15 -2.95
N GLY A 73 -11.62 3.89 -3.81
CA GLY A 73 -12.94 4.47 -3.75
C GLY A 73 -13.84 3.76 -2.74
N PHE A 74 -15.00 4.37 -2.52
CA PHE A 74 -16.04 3.82 -1.66
C PHE A 74 -16.61 2.50 -2.18
N PHE A 75 -16.87 1.56 -1.28
CA PHE A 75 -17.68 0.37 -1.56
C PHE A 75 -18.36 -0.18 -0.30
N LYS A 76 -19.34 -1.04 -0.54
CA LYS A 76 -20.07 -1.79 0.49
C LYS A 76 -20.06 -3.27 0.12
N CYS A 77 -20.01 -4.12 1.13
CA CYS A 77 -20.25 -5.54 0.96
C CYS A 77 -21.73 -5.81 0.62
N PRO A 78 -22.08 -7.01 0.13
CA PRO A 78 -23.47 -7.39 -0.17
C PRO A 78 -24.43 -7.29 1.03
N ASP A 79 -23.89 -7.38 2.25
CA ASP A 79 -24.65 -7.20 3.51
C ASP A 79 -24.84 -5.73 3.91
N GLY A 80 -24.39 -4.78 3.06
CA GLY A 80 -24.47 -3.34 3.30
C GLY A 80 -23.34 -2.78 4.16
N THR A 81 -22.42 -3.61 4.66
CA THR A 81 -21.30 -3.16 5.51
C THR A 81 -20.31 -2.33 4.70
N GLU A 82 -20.04 -1.11 5.15
CA GLU A 82 -19.10 -0.20 4.48
C GLU A 82 -17.67 -0.75 4.56
N GLY A 83 -16.97 -0.76 3.43
CA GLY A 83 -15.61 -1.28 3.33
C GLY A 83 -15.44 -2.74 3.73
N CYS A 84 -16.53 -3.49 3.90
CA CYS A 84 -16.51 -4.88 4.37
C CYS A 84 -15.76 -5.06 5.71
N LEU A 85 -15.95 -4.13 6.66
CA LEU A 85 -15.34 -4.19 7.99
C LEU A 85 -15.61 -5.53 8.70
N GLY A 86 -14.55 -6.10 9.28
CA GLY A 86 -14.60 -7.39 9.96
C GLY A 86 -14.65 -8.62 9.04
N LYS A 87 -14.71 -8.43 7.71
CA LYS A 87 -14.71 -9.53 6.73
C LYS A 87 -13.30 -9.92 6.34
N GLU A 88 -13.17 -11.18 5.95
CA GLU A 88 -11.93 -11.80 5.54
C GLU A 88 -11.73 -11.70 4.03
N PHE A 89 -10.49 -11.40 3.64
CA PHE A 89 -10.07 -11.31 2.24
C PHE A 89 -8.70 -11.98 2.07
N PRO A 90 -8.42 -12.53 0.87
CA PRO A 90 -7.09 -13.04 0.58
C PRO A 90 -6.05 -11.92 0.67
N VAL A 91 -4.91 -12.18 1.30
CA VAL A 91 -3.78 -11.27 1.39
C VAL A 91 -2.56 -11.96 0.80
N ARG A 92 -1.92 -11.31 -0.16
CA ARG A 92 -0.59 -11.70 -0.64
C ARG A 92 0.46 -10.99 0.21
N TYR A 93 1.39 -11.73 0.79
CA TYR A 93 2.48 -11.18 1.59
C TYR A 93 3.82 -11.75 1.14
N SER A 94 4.91 -11.01 1.35
CA SER A 94 6.26 -11.53 1.10
C SER A 94 6.74 -12.42 2.23
N ALA A 95 7.14 -13.66 1.93
CA ALA A 95 7.69 -14.56 2.93
C ALA A 95 9.02 -14.03 3.54
N GLU A 96 9.81 -13.30 2.74
CA GLU A 96 11.08 -12.70 3.15
C GLU A 96 10.86 -11.45 4.01
N LYS A 97 9.83 -10.66 3.69
CA LYS A 97 9.48 -9.45 4.44
C LYS A 97 7.97 -9.39 4.64
N PRO A 98 7.41 -10.06 5.67
CA PRO A 98 5.96 -10.19 5.82
C PRO A 98 5.20 -8.88 5.95
N SER A 99 5.84 -7.78 6.37
CA SER A 99 5.22 -6.45 6.39
C SER A 99 4.90 -5.87 5.00
N VAL A 100 5.44 -6.49 3.94
CA VAL A 100 5.12 -6.15 2.55
C VAL A 100 3.96 -7.04 2.13
N SER A 101 2.78 -6.44 1.99
CA SER A 101 1.56 -7.17 1.66
C SER A 101 0.60 -6.35 0.81
N GLU A 102 -0.28 -7.08 0.13
CA GLU A 102 -1.38 -6.57 -0.67
C GLU A 102 -2.62 -7.40 -0.38
N ILE A 103 -3.69 -6.78 0.13
CA ILE A 103 -5.00 -7.42 0.26
C ILE A 103 -5.60 -7.58 -1.14
N HIS A 104 -6.42 -8.61 -1.37
CA HIS A 104 -7.17 -8.79 -2.60
C HIS A 104 -8.67 -8.65 -2.31
N LEU A 105 -9.29 -7.59 -2.82
CA LEU A 105 -10.70 -7.25 -2.56
C LEU A 105 -11.68 -7.93 -3.54
N GLY A 106 -11.19 -8.79 -4.44
CA GLY A 106 -12.01 -9.55 -5.38
C GLY A 106 -12.78 -8.64 -6.34
N GLU A 107 -14.11 -8.68 -6.28
CA GLU A 107 -14.99 -7.87 -7.13
C GLU A 107 -14.82 -6.36 -6.93
N PHE A 108 -14.29 -5.92 -5.77
CA PHE A 108 -14.05 -4.52 -5.46
C PHE A 108 -12.64 -4.04 -5.82
N GLU A 109 -11.84 -4.84 -6.52
CA GLU A 109 -10.48 -4.45 -6.94
C GLU A 109 -10.47 -3.18 -7.79
N ASN A 110 -11.50 -2.99 -8.62
CA ASN A 110 -11.66 -1.77 -9.42
C ASN A 110 -11.77 -0.50 -8.56
N ARG A 111 -12.08 -0.62 -7.26
CA ARG A 111 -12.09 0.50 -6.34
C ARG A 111 -10.70 0.88 -5.85
N LYS A 112 -9.72 0.00 -5.91
CA LYS A 112 -8.35 0.36 -5.49
C LYS A 112 -7.71 1.33 -6.46
N ASN A 113 -6.85 2.19 -5.92
CA ASN A 113 -6.06 3.15 -6.71
C ASN A 113 -6.88 4.11 -7.58
N ILE A 114 -8.20 4.20 -7.37
CA ILE A 114 -8.99 5.29 -7.96
C ILE A 114 -8.48 6.59 -7.34
N THR A 115 -7.97 7.48 -8.17
CA THR A 115 -7.78 8.88 -7.81
C THR A 115 -9.10 9.56 -8.17
N PRO A 116 -9.73 10.35 -7.28
CA PRO A 116 -10.91 11.10 -7.66
C PRO A 116 -10.48 12.06 -8.77
N THR A 117 -11.08 11.92 -9.95
CA THR A 117 -11.04 12.97 -10.96
C THR A 117 -11.93 14.10 -10.44
N LEU A 118 -11.30 15.22 -10.07
CA LEU A 118 -11.97 16.50 -9.81
C LEU A 118 -12.57 17.07 -11.10
#